data_AF-A0A6I2ZH00-F1
#
_entry.id   AF-A0A6I2ZH00-F1
#
_cell.length_a   1.000
_cell.length_b   1.000
_cell.length_c   1.000
_cell.angle_alpha   90.00
_cell.angle_beta   90.00
_cell.angle_gamma   90.00
#
_symmetry.space_group_name_H-M   'P 1'
#
loop_
_entity.id
_entity.type
_entity.pdbx_description
1 polymer ?
#
loop_
_entity_poly.entity_id
_entity_poly.type
_entity_poly.pdbx_seq_one_letter_code
_entity_poly.pdbx_strand_id
1 'polypeptide(L)'
;MAASTLNPRARRFETERIHASTTVLLLATIGLGLYGVGRLLGSNIVGTPHQSQVGSALAFVGVVLVVIALVLHVDHLSFRIGRSAVVLMCLGAILLSVGNLLSVFNMSPLWFNGPGWVLGGFGLAMVAVHKEGQMKTALAEYAAGSPWQLRVTVHASFLSLITGAIGLIAFGIGRMGLASVPGRGPLVLAGVGWVLLTIGVISHVEHLVPRIGLGAVIAAILAPIFWAANFLFNAIDPTSAANNVFWRVCLGIGTLLGALACALALQKKRSTDR
;
A
#
# COMPACT_ATOMS: atom_id res chain seq x y z
N MET A 1 -28.73 0.14 44.46
CA MET A 1 -27.90 0.80 43.41
C MET A 1 -27.34 -0.28 42.51
N ALA A 2 -27.96 -0.50 41.36
CA ALA A 2 -27.50 -1.47 40.37
C ALA A 2 -26.33 -0.85 39.59
N ALA A 3 -25.13 -1.41 39.77
CA ALA A 3 -23.99 -1.10 38.92
C ALA A 3 -24.34 -1.56 37.50
N SER A 4 -24.54 -0.61 36.58
CA SER A 4 -24.71 -0.93 35.17
C SER A 4 -23.42 -1.60 34.69
N THR A 5 -23.54 -2.87 34.35
CA THR A 5 -22.52 -3.67 33.68
C THR A 5 -22.37 -3.11 32.27
N LEU A 6 -21.62 -2.00 32.16
CA LEU A 6 -21.14 -1.49 30.88
C LEU A 6 -20.49 -2.63 30.12
N ASN A 7 -21.13 -3.03 29.03
CA ASN A 7 -20.72 -4.13 28.16
C ASN A 7 -19.21 -4.01 27.86
N PRO A 8 -18.38 -5.02 28.17
CA PRO A 8 -16.94 -4.98 27.90
C PRO A 8 -16.61 -4.83 26.41
N ARG A 9 -17.57 -5.09 25.50
CA ARG A 9 -17.43 -4.75 24.07
C ARG A 9 -17.47 -3.23 23.82
N ALA A 10 -18.18 -2.46 24.64
CA ALA A 10 -18.23 -1.00 24.51
C ALA A 10 -16.89 -0.33 24.88
N ARG A 11 -16.08 -0.92 25.78
CA ARG A 11 -14.72 -0.45 26.07
C ARG A 11 -13.69 -0.79 24.99
N ARG A 12 -13.91 -1.81 24.16
CA ARG A 12 -12.97 -2.16 23.08
C ARG A 12 -12.92 -1.14 21.93
N PHE A 13 -13.83 -0.17 21.92
CA PHE A 13 -13.82 0.94 20.98
C PHE A 13 -13.25 2.24 21.57
N GLU A 14 -12.62 2.19 22.76
CA GLU A 14 -11.70 3.25 23.17
C GLU A 14 -10.67 3.44 22.04
N THR A 15 -10.82 4.57 21.35
CA THR A 15 -10.13 4.99 20.13
C THR A 15 -8.70 4.46 20.07
N GLU A 16 -8.53 3.36 19.37
CA GLU A 16 -7.23 2.75 19.21
C GLU A 16 -6.35 3.70 18.39
N ARG A 17 -5.40 4.36 19.08
CA ARG A 17 -4.68 5.51 18.55
C ARG A 17 -3.93 5.14 17.27
N ILE A 18 -3.85 6.08 16.34
CA ILE A 18 -2.96 5.96 15.18
C ILE A 18 -1.53 6.19 15.68
N HIS A 19 -0.72 5.14 15.66
CA HIS A 19 0.64 5.18 16.22
C HIS A 19 1.68 5.78 15.26
N ALA A 20 1.32 5.99 13.99
CA ALA A 20 2.18 6.68 13.04
C ALA A 20 2.35 8.16 13.42
N SER A 21 3.55 8.71 13.26
CA SER A 21 3.79 10.14 13.46
C SER A 21 3.02 10.98 12.44
N THR A 22 2.57 12.16 12.85
CA THR A 22 1.91 13.16 11.99
C THR A 22 2.78 13.49 10.77
N THR A 23 4.10 13.59 10.95
CA THR A 23 5.07 13.87 9.88
C THR A 23 5.12 12.73 8.87
N VAL A 24 5.10 11.48 9.33
CA VAL A 24 5.12 10.29 8.47
C VAL A 24 3.87 10.22 7.59
N LEU A 25 2.69 10.46 8.19
CA LEU A 25 1.43 10.51 7.43
C LEU A 25 1.39 11.67 6.44
N LEU A 26 1.94 12.83 6.80
CA LEU A 26 2.04 13.98 5.90
C LEU A 26 2.96 13.70 4.71
N LEU A 27 4.16 13.16 4.96
CA LEU A 27 5.09 12.78 3.90
C LEU A 27 4.51 11.69 2.99
N ALA A 28 3.82 10.69 3.54
CA ALA A 28 3.14 9.68 2.74
C ALA A 28 2.02 10.27 1.88
N THR A 29 1.23 11.21 2.44
CA THR A 29 0.17 11.92 1.71
C THR A 29 0.73 12.72 0.53
N ILE A 30 1.75 13.54 0.78
CA ILE A 30 2.40 14.35 -0.27
C ILE A 30 3.07 13.45 -1.29
N GLY A 31 3.79 12.41 -0.84
CA GLY A 31 4.50 11.47 -1.71
C GLY A 31 3.56 10.74 -2.67
N LEU A 32 2.48 10.15 -2.16
CA LEU A 32 1.45 9.51 -2.99
C LEU A 32 0.73 10.52 -3.89
N GLY A 33 0.53 11.75 -3.41
CA GLY A 33 -0.06 12.84 -4.18
C GLY A 33 0.78 13.22 -5.40
N LEU A 34 2.07 13.50 -5.20
CA LEU A 34 3.03 13.79 -6.27
C LEU A 34 3.14 12.62 -7.24
N TYR A 35 3.14 11.38 -6.73
CA TYR A 35 3.14 10.20 -7.58
C TYR A 35 1.90 10.11 -8.46
N GLY A 36 0.71 10.35 -7.90
CA GLY A 36 -0.54 10.33 -8.66
C GLY A 36 -0.64 11.45 -9.68
N VAL A 37 -0.29 12.68 -9.31
CA VAL A 37 -0.21 13.81 -10.25
C VAL A 37 0.79 13.51 -11.36
N GLY A 38 1.96 12.95 -11.03
CA GLY A 38 2.96 12.55 -12.02
C GLY A 38 2.44 11.52 -13.03
N ARG A 39 1.64 10.54 -12.56
CA ARG A 39 0.98 9.56 -13.43
C ARG A 39 -0.06 10.20 -14.35
N LEU A 40 -0.83 11.17 -13.85
CA LEU A 40 -1.79 11.94 -14.66
C LEU A 40 -1.11 12.83 -15.69
N LEU A 41 -0.04 13.53 -15.34
CA LEU A 41 0.71 14.39 -16.27
C LEU A 41 1.42 13.60 -17.36
N GLY A 42 1.80 12.35 -17.09
CA GLY A 42 2.28 11.45 -18.12
C GLY A 42 1.19 11.00 -19.12
N SER A 43 -0.09 11.33 -18.92
CA SER A 43 -1.16 10.99 -19.84
C SER A 43 -1.13 11.87 -21.09
N ASN A 44 -1.27 11.24 -22.27
CA ASN A 44 -1.26 11.90 -23.57
C ASN A 44 -2.46 12.85 -23.78
N ILE A 45 -3.21 13.21 -22.73
CA ILE A 45 -4.26 14.23 -22.77
C ILE A 45 -3.66 15.58 -23.20
N VAL A 46 -2.36 15.83 -22.93
CA VAL A 46 -1.67 17.10 -23.30
C VAL A 46 -0.18 16.93 -23.76
N GLY A 47 0.42 15.75 -23.72
CA GLY A 47 1.88 15.63 -23.55
C GLY A 47 2.81 15.59 -24.76
N THR A 48 3.56 16.67 -24.96
CA THR A 48 4.90 16.65 -25.58
C THR A 48 5.88 15.82 -24.73
N PRO A 49 7.05 15.38 -25.27
CA PRO A 49 8.06 14.62 -24.52
C PRO A 49 8.50 15.24 -23.19
N HIS A 50 8.38 16.57 -23.05
CA HIS A 50 8.72 17.27 -21.81
C HIS A 50 7.72 16.96 -20.66
N GLN A 51 6.43 16.81 -20.95
CA GLN A 51 5.42 16.53 -19.91
C GLN A 51 5.56 15.13 -19.31
N SER A 52 5.97 14.14 -20.11
CA SER A 52 6.21 12.78 -19.62
C SER A 52 7.42 12.70 -18.68
N GLN A 53 8.46 13.50 -18.94
CA GLN A 53 9.63 13.65 -18.06
C GLN A 53 9.25 14.33 -16.74
N VAL A 54 8.48 15.42 -16.79
CA VAL A 54 7.98 16.10 -15.58
C VAL A 54 7.10 15.14 -14.76
N GLY A 55 6.21 14.38 -15.40
CA GLY A 55 5.40 13.38 -14.73
C GLY A 55 6.24 12.27 -14.06
N SER A 56 7.30 11.83 -14.72
CA SER A 56 8.24 10.84 -14.17
C SER A 56 9.06 11.40 -13.01
N ALA A 57 9.46 12.68 -13.07
CA ALA A 57 10.18 13.35 -11.99
C ALA A 57 9.29 13.50 -10.74
N LEU A 58 8.03 13.90 -10.92
CA LEU A 58 7.05 13.95 -9.82
C LEU A 58 6.80 12.57 -9.22
N ALA A 59 6.71 11.52 -10.05
CA ALA A 59 6.61 10.15 -9.57
C ALA A 59 7.85 9.73 -8.76
N PHE A 60 9.05 10.03 -9.25
CA PHE A 60 10.29 9.78 -8.51
C PHE A 60 10.31 10.47 -7.15
N VAL A 61 10.11 11.78 -7.11
CA VAL A 61 10.09 12.57 -5.86
C VAL A 61 9.01 12.04 -4.92
N GLY A 62 7.83 11.70 -5.46
CA GLY A 62 6.73 11.13 -4.70
C GLY A 62 7.12 9.86 -3.95
N VAL A 63 7.75 8.88 -4.62
CA VAL A 63 8.17 7.63 -3.97
C VAL A 63 9.32 7.88 -2.99
N VAL A 64 10.26 8.78 -3.30
CA VAL A 64 11.34 9.15 -2.35
C VAL A 64 10.77 9.69 -1.04
N LEU A 65 9.73 10.52 -1.07
CA LEU A 65 9.07 11.00 0.15
C LEU A 65 8.41 9.86 0.95
N VAL A 66 7.85 8.86 0.28
CA VAL A 66 7.32 7.65 0.94
C VAL A 66 8.44 6.84 1.59
N VAL A 67 9.59 6.69 0.92
CA VAL A 67 10.78 6.02 1.49
C VAL A 67 11.27 6.76 2.73
N ILE A 68 11.39 8.09 2.67
CA ILE A 68 11.78 8.91 3.82
C ILE A 68 10.78 8.73 4.97
N ALA A 69 9.48 8.71 4.68
CA ALA A 69 8.45 8.46 5.68
C ALA A 69 8.60 7.09 6.37
N LEU A 70 8.92 6.04 5.61
CA LEU A 70 9.19 4.70 6.14
C LEU A 70 10.47 4.68 6.99
N VAL A 71 11.55 5.31 6.53
CA VAL A 71 12.85 5.36 7.22
C VAL A 71 12.75 6.15 8.54
N LEU A 72 12.06 7.29 8.53
CA LEU A 72 11.82 8.08 9.76
C LEU A 72 11.02 7.33 10.83
N HIS A 73 10.36 6.23 10.44
CA HIS A 73 9.57 5.39 11.34
C HIS A 73 10.11 3.97 11.46
N VAL A 74 11.35 3.72 11.01
CA VAL A 74 11.92 2.37 10.87
C VAL A 74 11.95 1.61 12.19
N ASP A 75 12.34 2.24 13.29
CA ASP A 75 12.46 1.57 14.60
C ASP A 75 11.09 1.14 15.12
N HIS A 76 10.12 2.05 15.06
CA HIS A 76 8.75 1.76 15.48
C HIS A 76 8.08 0.72 14.58
N LEU A 77 8.28 0.78 13.25
CA LEU A 77 7.77 -0.23 12.34
C LEU A 77 8.48 -1.58 12.54
N SER A 78 9.80 -1.60 12.75
CA SER A 78 10.56 -2.84 12.94
C SER A 78 10.12 -3.58 14.19
N PHE A 79 9.80 -2.85 15.25
CA PHE A 79 9.20 -3.42 16.46
C PHE A 79 7.80 -4.00 16.20
N ARG A 80 6.98 -3.32 15.38
CA ARG A 80 5.57 -3.70 15.19
C ARG A 80 5.32 -4.79 14.17
N ILE A 81 6.03 -4.77 13.06
CA ILE A 81 5.77 -5.62 11.89
C ILE A 81 6.98 -6.46 11.49
N GLY A 82 8.08 -6.36 12.25
CA GLY A 82 9.33 -7.09 12.00
C GLY A 82 10.29 -6.31 11.11
N ARG A 83 11.58 -6.31 11.48
CA ARG A 83 12.64 -5.60 10.74
C ARG A 83 12.79 -6.07 9.29
N SER A 84 12.68 -7.37 9.05
CA SER A 84 12.75 -7.95 7.69
C SER A 84 11.66 -7.41 6.78
N ALA A 85 10.43 -7.28 7.27
CA ALA A 85 9.31 -6.70 6.52
C ALA A 85 9.60 -5.25 6.13
N VAL A 86 10.08 -4.43 7.08
CA VAL A 86 10.40 -3.02 6.83
C VAL A 86 11.51 -2.88 5.80
N VAL A 87 12.59 -3.67 5.91
CA VAL A 87 13.69 -3.65 4.95
C VAL A 87 13.20 -3.99 3.53
N LEU A 88 12.39 -5.05 3.38
CA LEU A 88 11.85 -5.45 2.08
C LEU A 88 10.92 -4.39 1.48
N MET A 89 10.06 -3.77 2.28
CA MET A 89 9.20 -2.66 1.82
C MET A 89 10.02 -1.44 1.40
N CYS A 90 11.04 -1.06 2.17
CA CYS A 90 11.93 0.05 1.83
C CYS A 90 12.71 -0.23 0.54
N LEU A 91 13.30 -1.42 0.39
CA LEU A 91 14.00 -1.81 -0.83
C LEU A 91 13.05 -1.81 -2.04
N GLY A 92 11.83 -2.31 -1.87
CA GLY A 92 10.81 -2.26 -2.91
C GLY A 92 10.48 -0.85 -3.39
N ALA A 93 10.29 0.09 -2.45
CA ALA A 93 10.04 1.49 -2.75
C ALA A 93 11.26 2.21 -3.36
N ILE A 94 12.49 1.86 -2.96
CA ILE A 94 13.72 2.36 -3.58
C ILE A 94 13.80 1.90 -5.05
N LEU A 95 13.56 0.62 -5.33
CA LEU A 95 13.55 0.11 -6.72
C LEU A 95 12.49 0.81 -7.57
N LEU A 96 11.29 1.04 -7.02
CA LEU A 96 10.26 1.82 -7.69
C LEU A 96 10.72 3.26 -7.97
N SER A 97 11.42 3.89 -7.02
CA SER A 97 11.99 5.23 -7.21
C SER A 97 13.00 5.24 -8.35
N VAL A 98 13.95 4.30 -8.35
CA VAL A 98 14.97 4.18 -9.41
C VAL A 98 14.32 3.98 -10.78
N GLY A 99 13.28 3.15 -10.90
CA GLY A 99 12.56 2.98 -12.16
C GLY A 99 11.92 4.27 -12.69
N ASN A 100 11.37 5.12 -11.80
CA ASN A 100 10.84 6.43 -12.20
C ASN A 100 11.96 7.43 -12.53
N LEU A 101 13.10 7.38 -11.82
CA LEU A 101 14.27 8.21 -12.14
C LEU A 101 14.81 7.89 -13.53
N LEU A 102 14.96 6.62 -13.88
CA LEU A 102 15.37 6.22 -15.23
C LEU A 102 14.39 6.70 -16.30
N SER A 103 13.10 6.79 -15.99
CA SER A 103 12.08 7.33 -16.91
C SER A 103 12.28 8.83 -17.20
N VAL A 104 12.81 9.60 -16.24
CA VAL A 104 13.17 11.02 -16.45
C VAL A 104 14.20 11.18 -17.57
N PHE A 105 15.15 10.25 -17.64
CA PHE A 105 16.22 10.26 -18.64
C PHE A 105 15.90 9.46 -19.91
N ASN A 106 14.63 9.06 -20.12
CA ASN A 106 14.22 8.16 -21.21
C ASN A 106 14.95 6.81 -21.24
N MET A 107 15.48 6.36 -20.09
CA MET A 107 16.23 5.12 -19.95
C MET A 107 15.40 3.96 -19.39
N SER A 108 14.13 4.18 -19.07
CA SER A 108 13.34 3.23 -18.26
C SER A 108 13.04 1.93 -18.99
N PRO A 109 13.62 0.81 -18.54
CA PRO A 109 13.11 -0.50 -18.91
C PRO A 109 11.83 -0.72 -18.09
N LEU A 110 10.70 -0.99 -18.75
CA LEU A 110 9.41 -1.22 -18.08
C LEU A 110 9.47 -2.28 -16.95
N TRP A 111 10.47 -3.17 -16.99
CA TRP A 111 10.71 -4.23 -16.01
C TRP A 111 11.17 -3.72 -14.63
N PHE A 112 11.86 -2.57 -14.53
CA PHE A 112 12.49 -2.14 -13.27
C PHE A 112 11.50 -1.90 -12.12
N ASN A 113 10.26 -1.54 -12.46
CA ASN A 113 9.21 -1.29 -11.46
C ASN A 113 8.63 -2.59 -10.88
N GLY A 114 8.69 -3.71 -11.61
CA GLY A 114 8.11 -4.99 -11.20
C GLY A 114 8.73 -5.59 -9.94
N PRO A 115 10.07 -5.73 -9.85
CA PRO A 115 10.75 -6.22 -8.65
C PRO A 115 10.42 -5.42 -7.39
N GLY A 116 10.21 -4.10 -7.52
CA GLY A 116 9.81 -3.25 -6.39
C GLY A 116 8.50 -3.71 -5.73
N TRP A 117 7.51 -4.07 -6.52
CA TRP A 117 6.23 -4.60 -6.03
C TRP A 117 6.35 -6.02 -5.46
N VAL A 118 7.18 -6.86 -6.08
CA VAL A 118 7.47 -8.21 -5.56
C VAL A 118 8.11 -8.12 -4.17
N LEU A 119 9.10 -7.24 -3.98
CA LEU A 119 9.72 -7.00 -2.67
C LEU A 119 8.72 -6.44 -1.66
N GLY A 120 7.82 -5.53 -2.07
CA GLY A 120 6.73 -5.06 -1.21
C GLY A 120 5.80 -6.20 -0.77
N GLY A 121 5.49 -7.13 -1.68
CA GLY A 121 4.70 -8.32 -1.38
C GLY A 121 5.41 -9.30 -0.45
N PHE A 122 6.71 -9.56 -0.65
CA PHE A 122 7.52 -10.31 0.33
C PHE A 122 7.59 -9.59 1.68
N GLY A 123 7.65 -8.26 1.69
CA GLY A 123 7.54 -7.46 2.91
C GLY A 123 6.26 -7.76 3.67
N LEU A 124 5.09 -7.73 3.00
CA LEU A 124 3.81 -8.11 3.62
C LEU A 124 3.77 -9.57 4.09
N ALA A 125 4.35 -10.49 3.33
CA ALA A 125 4.47 -11.90 3.76
C ALA A 125 5.31 -12.02 5.05
N MET A 126 6.40 -11.25 5.15
CA MET A 126 7.22 -11.21 6.37
C MET A 126 6.48 -10.60 7.56
N VAL A 127 5.52 -9.68 7.35
CA VAL A 127 4.61 -9.23 8.41
C VAL A 127 3.75 -10.38 8.94
N ALA A 128 3.26 -11.26 8.04
CA ALA A 128 2.50 -12.44 8.44
C ALA A 128 3.37 -13.41 9.24
N VAL A 129 4.59 -13.70 8.79
CA VAL A 129 5.55 -14.54 9.52
C VAL A 129 5.87 -13.94 10.90
N HIS A 130 6.08 -12.63 10.97
CA HIS A 130 6.31 -11.95 12.24
C HIS A 130 5.12 -12.08 13.19
N LYS A 131 3.89 -11.89 12.68
CA LYS A 131 2.65 -12.09 13.45
C LYS A 131 2.51 -13.52 13.96
N GLU A 132 2.82 -14.52 13.13
CA GLU A 132 2.81 -15.92 13.54
C GLU A 132 3.79 -16.20 14.67
N GLY A 133 5.00 -15.65 14.59
CA GLY A 133 6.00 -15.71 15.65
C GLY A 133 5.46 -15.11 16.97
N GLN A 134 4.89 -13.91 16.91
CA GLN A 134 4.28 -13.26 18.07
C GLN A 134 3.16 -14.11 18.69
N MET A 135 2.32 -14.73 17.86
CA MET A 135 1.23 -15.60 18.33
C MET A 135 1.74 -16.89 18.96
N LYS A 136 2.80 -17.50 18.43
CA LYS A 136 3.40 -18.70 19.02
C LYS A 136 4.01 -18.40 20.38
N THR A 137 4.78 -17.32 20.51
CA THR A 137 5.34 -16.89 21.80
C THR A 137 4.23 -16.61 22.81
N ALA A 138 3.20 -15.88 22.39
CA ALA A 138 2.01 -15.61 23.17
C ALA A 138 1.30 -16.88 23.69
N LEU A 139 1.11 -17.88 22.83
CA LEU A 139 0.49 -19.16 23.22
C LEU A 139 1.36 -19.95 24.20
N ALA A 140 2.69 -19.94 24.00
CA ALA A 140 3.63 -20.59 24.90
C ALA A 140 3.63 -19.95 26.30
N GLU A 141 3.61 -18.61 26.37
CA GLU A 141 3.53 -17.88 27.64
C GLU A 141 2.20 -18.13 28.37
N TYR A 142 1.08 -18.18 27.62
CA TYR A 142 -0.22 -18.53 28.17
C TYR A 142 -0.24 -19.95 28.76
N ALA A 143 0.32 -20.92 28.03
CA ALA A 143 0.44 -22.30 28.48
C ALA A 143 1.34 -22.45 29.72
N ALA A 144 2.35 -21.58 29.86
CA ALA A 144 3.24 -21.54 31.02
C ALA A 144 2.63 -20.85 32.26
N GLY A 145 1.37 -20.39 32.20
CA GLY A 145 0.70 -19.71 33.32
C GLY A 145 1.25 -18.32 33.62
N SER A 146 1.98 -17.71 32.68
CA SER A 146 2.57 -16.38 32.85
C SER A 146 1.47 -15.30 32.82
N PRO A 147 1.39 -14.42 33.84
CA PRO A 147 0.37 -13.36 33.91
C PRO A 147 0.66 -12.15 33.01
N TRP A 148 1.66 -12.21 32.13
CA TRP A 148 2.07 -11.05 31.32
C TRP A 148 1.17 -10.82 30.09
N GLN A 149 0.91 -9.53 29.83
CA GLN A 149 0.07 -9.06 28.72
C GLN A 149 0.70 -9.40 27.36
N LEU A 150 0.08 -10.31 26.61
CA LEU A 150 0.39 -10.58 25.21
C LEU A 150 0.50 -9.27 24.41
N ARG A 151 1.67 -8.98 23.84
CA ARG A 151 1.86 -7.84 22.92
C ARG A 151 1.89 -8.32 21.46
N VAL A 152 0.75 -8.78 20.95
CA VAL A 152 0.59 -8.93 19.49
C VAL A 152 0.43 -7.54 18.89
N THR A 153 1.43 -7.07 18.15
CA THR A 153 1.45 -5.71 17.60
C THR A 153 0.85 -5.62 16.20
N VAL A 154 0.81 -6.74 15.47
CA VAL A 154 0.21 -6.82 14.13
C VAL A 154 -1.27 -7.12 14.23
N HIS A 155 -2.08 -6.13 13.88
CA HIS A 155 -3.54 -6.22 13.99
C HIS A 155 -4.20 -6.78 12.73
N ALA A 156 -3.57 -6.63 11.56
CA ALA A 156 -4.02 -7.19 10.30
C ALA A 156 -4.27 -8.70 10.41
N SER A 157 -5.39 -9.19 9.87
CA SER A 157 -5.67 -10.63 9.82
C SER A 157 -4.65 -11.34 8.93
N PHE A 158 -4.37 -12.63 9.18
CA PHE A 158 -3.50 -13.40 8.29
C PHE A 158 -4.01 -13.41 6.85
N LEU A 159 -5.32 -13.55 6.67
CA LEU A 159 -5.93 -13.49 5.35
C LEU A 159 -5.63 -12.16 4.65
N SER A 160 -5.76 -11.04 5.35
CA SER A 160 -5.44 -9.71 4.81
C SER A 160 -3.98 -9.60 4.38
N LEU A 161 -3.05 -10.06 5.22
CA LEU A 161 -1.61 -10.01 4.93
C LEU A 161 -1.22 -10.92 3.76
N ILE A 162 -1.72 -12.15 3.71
CA ILE A 162 -1.39 -13.12 2.67
C ILE A 162 -2.02 -12.73 1.33
N THR A 163 -3.29 -12.32 1.32
CA THR A 163 -3.94 -11.84 0.07
C THR A 163 -3.28 -10.57 -0.44
N GLY A 164 -2.91 -9.63 0.44
CA GLY A 164 -2.13 -8.46 0.08
C GLY A 164 -0.74 -8.81 -0.46
N ALA A 165 -0.03 -9.75 0.18
CA ALA A 165 1.28 -10.21 -0.26
C ALA A 165 1.23 -10.87 -1.65
N ILE A 166 0.35 -11.87 -1.82
CA ILE A 166 0.14 -12.56 -3.10
C ILE A 166 -0.29 -11.55 -4.17
N GLY A 167 -1.17 -10.61 -3.82
CA GLY A 167 -1.63 -9.56 -4.70
C GLY A 167 -0.48 -8.70 -5.25
N LEU A 168 0.40 -8.22 -4.37
CA LEU A 168 1.57 -7.42 -4.76
C LEU A 168 2.60 -8.22 -5.57
N ILE A 169 2.83 -9.49 -5.22
CA ILE A 169 3.74 -10.37 -5.97
C ILE A 169 3.18 -10.64 -7.36
N ALA A 170 1.90 -11.03 -7.47
CA ALA A 170 1.22 -11.24 -8.75
C ALA A 170 1.29 -9.97 -9.61
N PHE A 171 1.05 -8.80 -8.99
CA PHE A 171 1.19 -7.53 -9.68
C PHE A 171 2.61 -7.29 -10.19
N GLY A 172 3.61 -7.47 -9.34
CA GLY A 172 5.02 -7.30 -9.71
C GLY A 172 5.45 -8.25 -10.84
N ILE A 173 5.06 -9.52 -10.78
CA ILE A 173 5.32 -10.52 -11.82
C ILE A 173 4.62 -10.13 -13.12
N GLY A 174 3.35 -9.73 -13.07
CA GLY A 174 2.62 -9.23 -14.25
C GLY A 174 3.31 -8.02 -14.88
N ARG A 175 3.81 -7.08 -14.07
CA ARG A 175 4.59 -5.92 -14.55
C ARG A 175 5.90 -6.30 -15.21
N MET A 176 6.63 -7.30 -14.68
CA MET A 176 7.83 -7.83 -15.33
C MET A 176 7.47 -8.54 -16.64
N GLY A 177 6.40 -9.35 -16.65
CA GLY A 177 5.92 -10.06 -17.83
C GLY A 177 5.56 -9.12 -18.99
N LEU A 178 4.96 -7.96 -18.70
CA LEU A 178 4.67 -6.93 -19.70
C LEU A 178 5.91 -6.39 -20.41
N ALA A 179 7.07 -6.41 -19.76
CA ALA A 179 8.31 -5.95 -20.36
C ALA A 179 8.95 -7.01 -21.28
N SER A 180 8.70 -8.30 -21.00
CA SER A 180 9.29 -9.41 -21.76
C SER A 180 8.41 -9.86 -22.93
N VAL A 181 7.10 -10.04 -22.68
CA VAL A 181 6.13 -10.48 -23.69
C VAL A 181 4.81 -9.72 -23.45
N PRO A 182 4.59 -8.60 -24.16
CA PRO A 182 3.33 -7.87 -24.10
C PRO A 182 2.18 -8.80 -24.48
N GLY A 183 1.17 -8.93 -23.61
CA GLY A 183 0.06 -9.83 -23.85
C GLY A 183 -0.98 -9.80 -22.75
N ARG A 184 -2.08 -10.53 -22.97
CA ARG A 184 -3.22 -10.61 -22.04
C ARG A 184 -2.81 -11.18 -20.68
N GLY A 185 -2.01 -12.24 -20.67
CA GLY A 185 -1.62 -12.95 -19.44
C GLY A 185 -1.01 -12.03 -18.36
N PRO A 186 0.05 -11.28 -18.67
CA PRO A 186 0.64 -10.32 -17.73
C PRO A 186 -0.32 -9.22 -17.25
N LEU A 187 -1.23 -8.74 -18.11
CA LEU A 187 -2.28 -7.77 -17.73
C LEU A 187 -3.29 -8.39 -16.77
N VAL A 188 -3.79 -9.59 -17.07
CA VAL A 188 -4.72 -10.32 -16.19
C VAL A 188 -4.07 -10.58 -14.84
N LEU A 189 -2.83 -11.07 -14.82
CA LEU A 189 -2.11 -11.34 -13.57
C LEU A 189 -1.94 -10.06 -12.74
N ALA A 190 -1.61 -8.94 -13.38
CA ALA A 190 -1.53 -7.65 -12.73
C ALA A 190 -2.88 -7.18 -12.17
N GLY A 191 -3.97 -7.33 -12.92
CA GLY A 191 -5.32 -6.99 -12.49
C GLY A 191 -5.80 -7.84 -11.31
N VAL A 192 -5.62 -9.15 -11.39
CA VAL A 192 -5.90 -10.09 -10.30
C VAL A 192 -5.10 -9.73 -9.04
N GLY A 193 -3.83 -9.31 -9.20
CA GLY A 193 -3.01 -8.83 -8.10
C GLY A 193 -3.67 -7.70 -7.29
N TRP A 194 -4.24 -6.71 -7.98
CA TRP A 194 -4.97 -5.60 -7.34
C TRP A 194 -6.32 -6.00 -6.76
N VAL A 195 -7.02 -6.95 -7.38
CA VAL A 195 -8.25 -7.53 -6.81
C VAL A 195 -7.94 -8.22 -5.48
N LEU A 196 -6.87 -9.02 -5.41
CA LEU A 196 -6.43 -9.68 -4.18
C LEU A 196 -6.04 -8.67 -3.09
N LEU A 197 -5.36 -7.59 -3.45
CA LEU A 197 -5.06 -6.50 -2.51
C LEU A 197 -6.34 -5.85 -1.97
N THR A 198 -7.32 -5.62 -2.85
CA THR A 198 -8.64 -5.09 -2.47
C THR A 198 -9.34 -6.02 -1.47
N ILE A 199 -9.37 -7.32 -1.76
CA ILE A 199 -9.92 -8.34 -0.84
C ILE A 199 -9.19 -8.31 0.50
N GLY A 200 -7.87 -8.16 0.48
CA GLY A 200 -7.05 -8.04 1.68
C GLY A 200 -7.45 -6.85 2.54
N VAL A 201 -7.66 -5.67 1.94
CA VAL A 201 -8.15 -4.47 2.65
C VAL A 201 -9.57 -4.69 3.18
N ILE A 202 -10.48 -5.24 2.35
CA ILE A 202 -11.88 -5.51 2.72
C ILE A 202 -11.96 -6.45 3.92
N SER A 203 -11.17 -7.52 3.92
CA SER A 203 -11.10 -8.52 5.01
C SER A 203 -10.61 -7.95 6.35
N HIS A 204 -10.15 -6.69 6.37
CA HIS A 204 -9.68 -6.00 7.55
C HIS A 204 -10.45 -4.70 7.87
N VAL A 205 -11.57 -4.43 7.16
CA VAL A 205 -12.35 -3.19 7.29
C VAL A 205 -12.84 -2.95 8.72
N GLU A 206 -13.34 -3.99 9.39
CA GLU A 206 -13.88 -3.89 10.76
C GLU A 206 -12.83 -3.35 11.75
N HIS A 207 -11.55 -3.62 11.50
CA HIS A 207 -10.44 -3.11 12.31
C HIS A 207 -9.93 -1.75 11.82
N LEU A 208 -9.98 -1.49 10.52
CA LEU A 208 -9.50 -0.23 9.93
C LEU A 208 -10.44 0.95 10.24
N VAL A 209 -11.76 0.76 10.14
CA VAL A 209 -12.75 1.84 10.30
C VAL A 209 -12.63 2.53 11.67
N PRO A 210 -12.57 1.81 12.81
CA PRO A 210 -12.38 2.43 14.12
C PRO A 210 -11.06 3.18 14.27
N ARG A 211 -10.01 2.82 13.51
CA ARG A 211 -8.65 3.41 13.62
C ARG A 211 -8.43 4.62 12.72
N ILE A 212 -8.69 4.47 11.42
CA ILE A 212 -8.39 5.49 10.42
C ILE A 212 -9.63 6.20 9.86
N GLY A 213 -10.83 5.70 10.19
CA GLY A 213 -12.11 6.31 9.82
C GLY A 213 -12.66 5.76 8.51
N LEU A 214 -13.99 5.78 8.37
CA LEU A 214 -14.69 5.18 7.22
C LEU A 214 -14.25 5.79 5.89
N GLY A 215 -14.13 7.12 5.80
CA GLY A 215 -13.70 7.79 4.58
C GLY A 215 -12.31 7.36 4.09
N ALA A 216 -11.35 7.21 5.01
CA ALA A 216 -10.00 6.74 4.68
C ALA A 216 -10.03 5.29 4.17
N VAL A 217 -10.86 4.44 4.78
CA VAL A 217 -11.04 3.04 4.36
C VAL A 217 -11.67 2.95 2.97
N ILE A 218 -12.72 3.71 2.69
CA ILE A 218 -13.36 3.74 1.37
C ILE A 218 -12.35 4.17 0.30
N ALA A 219 -11.59 5.25 0.55
CA ALA A 219 -10.55 5.70 -0.37
C ALA A 219 -9.47 4.63 -0.60
N ALA A 220 -9.03 3.95 0.47
CA ALA A 220 -8.05 2.86 0.40
C ALA A 220 -8.57 1.60 -0.33
N ILE A 221 -9.88 1.35 -0.36
CA ILE A 221 -10.51 0.27 -1.13
C ILE A 221 -10.67 0.67 -2.60
N LEU A 222 -11.10 1.90 -2.88
CA LEU A 222 -11.29 2.37 -4.25
C LEU A 222 -9.95 2.46 -5.00
N ALA A 223 -8.87 2.86 -4.33
CA ALA A 223 -7.53 2.95 -4.93
C ALA A 223 -7.11 1.67 -5.70
N PRO A 224 -7.06 0.47 -5.10
CA PRO A 224 -6.71 -0.76 -5.80
C PRO A 224 -7.79 -1.21 -6.79
N ILE A 225 -9.06 -0.86 -6.61
CA ILE A 225 -10.13 -1.13 -7.61
C ILE A 225 -9.85 -0.38 -8.91
N PHE A 226 -9.48 0.91 -8.84
CA PHE A 226 -9.11 1.68 -10.04
C PHE A 226 -7.90 1.08 -10.76
N TRP A 227 -6.92 0.56 -10.00
CA TRP A 227 -5.79 -0.15 -10.59
C TRP A 227 -6.23 -1.47 -11.23
N ALA A 228 -7.04 -2.27 -10.55
CA ALA A 228 -7.57 -3.52 -11.09
C ALA A 228 -8.36 -3.30 -12.39
N ALA A 229 -9.28 -2.34 -12.39
CA ALA A 229 -10.08 -1.96 -13.55
C ALA A 229 -9.21 -1.59 -14.74
N ASN A 230 -8.13 -0.82 -14.50
CA ASN A 230 -7.15 -0.52 -15.52
C ASN A 230 -6.56 -1.77 -16.17
N PHE A 231 -5.97 -2.67 -15.37
CA PHE A 231 -5.27 -3.84 -15.92
C PHE A 231 -6.23 -4.83 -16.59
N LEU A 232 -7.43 -5.04 -16.02
CA LEU A 232 -8.43 -5.96 -16.58
C LEU A 232 -9.08 -5.42 -17.85
N PHE A 233 -9.38 -4.12 -17.92
CA PHE A 233 -9.91 -3.51 -19.14
C PHE A 233 -8.91 -3.64 -20.30
N ASN A 234 -7.64 -3.34 -20.03
CA ASN A 234 -6.59 -3.44 -21.05
C ASN A 234 -6.25 -4.89 -21.40
N ALA A 235 -6.60 -5.87 -20.56
CA ALA A 235 -6.47 -7.29 -20.92
C ALA A 235 -7.46 -7.72 -22.01
N ILE A 236 -8.60 -7.02 -22.16
CA ILE A 236 -9.58 -7.30 -23.23
C ILE A 236 -8.95 -6.96 -24.59
N ASP A 237 -8.40 -5.75 -24.71
CA ASP A 237 -7.66 -5.29 -25.89
C ASP A 237 -6.25 -4.76 -25.53
N PRO A 238 -5.25 -5.65 -25.49
CA PRO A 238 -3.87 -5.28 -25.13
C PRO A 238 -3.21 -4.32 -26.11
N THR A 239 -3.70 -4.24 -27.35
CA THR A 239 -3.09 -3.39 -28.38
C THR A 239 -3.28 -1.90 -28.07
N SER A 240 -4.32 -1.58 -27.30
CA SER A 240 -4.61 -0.21 -26.84
C SER A 240 -3.85 0.19 -25.56
N ALA A 241 -3.26 -0.77 -24.83
CA ALA A 241 -2.93 -0.61 -23.41
C ALA A 241 -1.88 0.47 -23.07
N ALA A 242 -0.85 0.63 -23.91
CA ALA A 242 0.26 1.54 -23.61
C ALA A 242 -0.05 3.02 -23.97
N ASN A 243 -0.97 3.23 -24.91
CA ASN A 243 -1.31 4.57 -25.45
C ASN A 243 -2.68 5.07 -24.99
N ASN A 244 -3.47 4.25 -24.30
CA ASN A 244 -4.79 4.64 -23.84
C ASN A 244 -4.70 5.63 -22.67
N VAL A 245 -5.33 6.79 -22.83
CA VAL A 245 -5.52 7.80 -21.78
C VAL A 245 -6.10 7.17 -20.50
N PHE A 246 -7.03 6.23 -20.66
CA PHE A 246 -7.64 5.47 -19.57
C PHE A 246 -6.59 4.83 -18.65
N TRP A 247 -5.49 4.31 -19.22
CA TRP A 247 -4.42 3.66 -18.47
C TRP A 247 -3.83 4.56 -17.40
N ARG A 248 -3.48 5.78 -17.79
CA ARG A 248 -2.77 6.72 -16.93
C ARG A 248 -3.71 7.44 -15.98
N VAL A 249 -4.95 7.69 -16.41
CA VAL A 249 -6.02 8.25 -15.57
C VAL A 249 -6.36 7.33 -14.41
N CYS A 250 -6.63 6.05 -14.67
CA CYS A 250 -6.97 5.10 -13.60
C CYS A 250 -5.82 4.88 -12.61
N LEU A 251 -4.57 4.79 -13.09
CA LEU A 251 -3.40 4.70 -12.21
C LEU A 251 -3.25 5.95 -11.34
N GLY A 252 -3.35 7.14 -11.95
CA GLY A 252 -3.23 8.42 -11.27
C GLY A 252 -4.32 8.63 -10.23
N ILE A 253 -5.59 8.45 -10.60
CA ILE A 253 -6.73 8.53 -9.68
C ILE A 253 -6.57 7.53 -8.53
N GLY A 254 -6.20 6.27 -8.82
CA GLY A 254 -6.01 5.27 -7.77
C GLY A 254 -4.95 5.68 -6.73
N THR A 255 -3.84 6.28 -7.17
CA THR A 255 -2.83 6.80 -6.24
C THR A 255 -3.25 8.05 -5.49
N LEU A 256 -4.03 8.94 -6.13
CA LEU A 256 -4.60 10.11 -5.45
C LEU A 256 -5.63 9.69 -4.38
N LEU A 257 -6.38 8.62 -4.62
CA LEU A 257 -7.24 8.01 -3.59
C LEU A 257 -6.43 7.44 -2.44
N GLY A 258 -5.26 6.84 -2.71
CA GLY A 258 -4.30 6.44 -1.68
C GLY A 258 -3.79 7.64 -0.85
N ALA A 259 -3.43 8.75 -1.51
CA ALA A 259 -3.06 9.98 -0.84
C ALA A 259 -4.20 10.54 0.01
N LEU A 260 -5.43 10.54 -0.51
CA LEU A 260 -6.63 10.96 0.21
C LEU A 260 -6.86 10.09 1.45
N ALA A 261 -6.67 8.77 1.36
CA ALA A 261 -6.77 7.89 2.51
C ALA A 261 -5.76 8.27 3.61
N CYS A 262 -4.50 8.56 3.25
CA CYS A 262 -3.50 9.05 4.19
C CYS A 262 -3.87 10.42 4.80
N ALA A 263 -4.40 11.34 3.99
CA ALA A 263 -4.84 12.66 4.45
C ALA A 263 -5.99 12.57 5.47
N LEU A 264 -6.98 11.70 5.19
CA LEU A 264 -8.11 11.46 6.09
C LEU A 264 -7.66 10.77 7.39
N ALA A 265 -6.72 9.82 7.31
CA ALA A 265 -6.12 9.21 8.50
C ALA A 265 -5.35 10.24 9.35
N LEU A 266 -4.62 11.16 8.70
CA LEU A 266 -3.94 12.27 9.36
C LEU A 266 -4.92 13.23 10.04
N GLN A 267 -6.02 13.59 9.37
CA GLN A 267 -7.07 14.43 9.96
C GLN A 267 -7.67 13.77 11.20
N LYS A 268 -7.99 12.48 11.11
CA LYS A 268 -8.50 11.71 12.26
C LYS A 268 -7.50 11.69 13.41
N LYS A 269 -6.22 11.40 13.14
CA LYS A 269 -5.17 11.44 14.17
C LYS A 269 -5.15 12.79 14.90
N ARG A 270 -5.15 13.90 14.15
CA ARG A 270 -5.17 15.26 14.72
C ARG A 270 -6.42 15.55 15.55
N SER A 271 -7.57 14.98 15.18
CA SER A 271 -8.80 15.13 15.98
C SER A 271 -8.78 14.32 17.28
N THR A 272 -8.04 13.22 17.34
CA THR A 272 -7.92 12.38 18.54
C THR A 272 -6.80 12.85 19.49
N ASP A 273 -5.80 13.56 18.96
CA ASP A 273 -4.69 14.12 19.74
C ASP A 273 -5.02 15.50 20.36
N ARG A 274 -6.16 16.11 19.98
CA ARG A 274 -6.68 17.38 20.56
C ARG A 274 -7.68 17.08 21.67
#